data_AF-A0A6N7XWD4-F1
#
_entry.id   AF-A0A6N7XWD4-F1
#
_cell.length_a   1.000
_cell.length_b   1.000
_cell.length_c   1.000
_cell.angle_alpha   90.00
_cell.angle_beta   90.00
_cell.angle_gamma   90.00
#
_symmetry.space_group_name_H-M   'P 1'
#
loop_
_entity.id
_entity.type
_entity.pdbx_description
1 polymer ?
#
loop_
_entity_poly.entity_id
_entity_poly.type
_entity_poly.pdbx_seq_one_letter_code
_entity_poly.pdbx_strand_id
1 'polypeptide(L)'
;MERVNMKELEVKILNIDINEMETKLKALGATLIDKEVQVNTLIDSKEDFIQNNLDSYLRIRETKSLLTNNIKLTLTMKKNINREGIRESIEINTDITDKKALLEIFKSLGYYVYQEGFKERTSYSLNNVRFDLDKWDDLTYPEPYMEIEVNDEDELQTMIDVLKIPKENISTKSIAELRREKGLV
;
A
#
# COMPACT_ATOMS: atom_id res chain seq x y z
N MET A 1 16.69 -9.92 19.80
CA MET A 1 15.36 -9.30 19.61
C MET A 1 15.01 -9.46 18.16
N GLU A 2 13.92 -10.14 17.84
CA GLU A 2 13.38 -10.16 16.47
C GLU A 2 13.06 -8.72 16.06
N ARG A 3 13.39 -8.36 14.81
CA ARG A 3 12.97 -7.06 14.26
C ARG A 3 11.45 -7.10 14.12
N VAL A 4 10.77 -6.31 14.93
CA VAL A 4 9.31 -6.11 14.87
C VAL A 4 8.90 -5.23 13.68
N ASN A 5 9.88 -4.66 12.98
CA ASN A 5 9.70 -3.59 12.01
C ASN A 5 10.34 -3.97 10.67
N MET A 6 9.61 -3.75 9.58
CA MET A 6 10.05 -3.96 8.20
C MET A 6 10.31 -2.60 7.53
N LYS A 7 11.45 -2.46 6.84
CA LYS A 7 11.75 -1.27 6.02
C LYS A 7 11.33 -1.58 4.58
N GLU A 8 10.61 -0.66 3.97
CA GLU A 8 10.14 -0.74 2.59
C GLU A 8 10.67 0.46 1.80
N LEU A 9 11.08 0.19 0.56
CA LEU A 9 11.44 1.19 -0.45
C LEU A 9 10.48 1.03 -1.63
N GLU A 10 9.66 2.03 -1.90
CA GLU A 10 8.61 1.94 -2.92
C GLU A 10 8.48 3.21 -3.78
N VAL A 11 7.94 3.05 -4.99
CA VAL A 11 7.35 4.14 -5.78
C VAL A 11 6.00 3.73 -6.34
N LYS A 12 5.17 4.71 -6.69
CA LYS A 12 3.91 4.51 -7.40
C LYS A 12 4.04 4.95 -8.85
N ILE A 13 3.61 4.08 -9.75
CA ILE A 13 3.48 4.36 -11.17
C ILE A 13 2.01 4.67 -11.46
N LEU A 14 1.75 5.93 -11.76
CA LEU A 14 0.42 6.48 -12.06
C LEU A 14 0.09 6.38 -13.56
N ASN A 15 -1.15 6.68 -13.93
CA ASN A 15 -1.62 6.73 -15.32
C ASN A 15 -1.34 5.43 -16.09
N ILE A 16 -1.59 4.29 -15.46
CA ILE A 16 -1.37 2.97 -16.06
C ILE A 16 -2.67 2.33 -16.52
N ASP A 17 -2.56 1.40 -17.48
CA ASP A 17 -3.55 0.36 -17.69
C ASP A 17 -3.09 -0.93 -16.99
N ILE A 18 -3.94 -1.48 -16.11
CA ILE A 18 -3.61 -2.69 -15.32
C ILE A 18 -3.34 -3.89 -16.23
N ASN A 19 -4.11 -4.08 -17.30
CA ASN A 19 -3.96 -5.23 -18.19
C ASN A 19 -2.66 -5.12 -19.01
N GLU A 20 -2.30 -3.91 -19.43
CA GLU A 20 -1.04 -3.63 -20.09
C GLU A 20 0.14 -3.96 -19.17
N MET A 21 0.12 -3.48 -17.92
CA MET A 21 1.19 -3.77 -16.95
C MET A 21 1.27 -5.25 -16.60
N GLU A 22 0.13 -5.92 -16.38
CA GLU A 22 0.08 -7.35 -16.15
C GLU A 22 0.68 -8.14 -17.33
N THR A 23 0.41 -7.70 -18.57
CA THR A 23 0.99 -8.30 -19.78
C THR A 23 2.51 -8.11 -19.84
N LYS A 24 3.01 -6.90 -19.55
CA LYS A 24 4.46 -6.61 -19.51
C LYS A 24 5.16 -7.46 -18.45
N LEU A 25 4.62 -7.52 -17.24
CA LEU A 25 5.19 -8.31 -16.14
C LEU A 25 5.27 -9.80 -16.48
N LYS A 26 4.19 -10.37 -17.04
CA LYS A 26 4.18 -11.77 -17.49
C LYS A 26 5.19 -12.04 -18.59
N ALA A 27 5.32 -11.13 -19.56
CA ALA A 27 6.30 -11.26 -20.64
C ALA A 27 7.75 -11.25 -20.14
N LEU A 28 8.01 -10.59 -19.01
CA LEU A 28 9.30 -10.57 -18.32
C LEU A 28 9.53 -11.79 -17.41
N GLY A 29 8.56 -12.71 -17.32
CA GLY A 29 8.65 -13.90 -16.45
C GLY A 29 8.29 -13.64 -14.99
N ALA A 30 7.57 -12.55 -14.68
CA ALA A 30 7.10 -12.30 -13.33
C ALA A 30 6.12 -13.39 -12.87
N THR A 31 6.27 -13.81 -11.61
CA THR A 31 5.40 -14.81 -10.98
C THR A 31 4.25 -14.13 -10.28
N LEU A 32 3.02 -14.60 -10.49
CA LEU A 32 1.85 -14.15 -9.74
C LEU A 32 1.99 -14.58 -8.27
N ILE A 33 1.91 -13.62 -7.35
CA ILE A 33 1.88 -13.87 -5.90
C ILE A 33 0.43 -14.16 -5.48
N ASP A 34 -0.46 -13.19 -5.67
CA ASP A 34 -1.87 -13.32 -5.30
C ASP A 34 -2.75 -12.32 -6.07
N LYS A 35 -4.06 -12.55 -5.99
CA LYS A 35 -5.11 -11.58 -6.32
C LYS A 35 -5.95 -11.40 -5.06
N GLU A 36 -6.08 -10.17 -4.60
CA GLU A 36 -6.68 -9.86 -3.31
C GLU A 36 -7.81 -8.84 -3.45
N VAL A 37 -8.84 -9.01 -2.61
CA VAL A 37 -9.74 -7.92 -2.24
C VAL A 37 -9.45 -7.54 -0.80
N GLN A 38 -9.30 -6.24 -0.55
CA GLN A 38 -8.89 -5.70 0.73
C GLN A 38 -9.90 -4.67 1.25
N VAL A 39 -10.19 -4.71 2.55
CA VAL A 39 -10.85 -3.63 3.28
C VAL A 39 -9.83 -2.99 4.20
N ASN A 40 -9.55 -1.71 4.01
CA ASN A 40 -8.58 -0.95 4.79
C ASN A 40 -9.33 0.04 5.69
N THR A 41 -9.38 -0.26 6.99
CA THR A 41 -10.01 0.58 8.01
C THR A 41 -8.95 1.46 8.67
N LEU A 42 -8.97 2.76 8.38
CA LEU A 42 -8.00 3.73 8.91
C LEU A 42 -8.47 4.27 10.26
N ILE A 43 -7.53 4.37 11.19
CA ILE A 43 -7.79 4.70 12.59
C ILE A 43 -6.87 5.85 13.00
N ASP A 44 -7.43 6.87 13.67
CA ASP A 44 -6.66 7.96 14.27
C ASP A 44 -7.39 8.52 15.51
N SER A 45 -6.76 9.47 16.20
CA SER A 45 -7.35 10.26 17.27
C SER A 45 -8.16 11.43 16.71
N LYS A 46 -8.87 12.17 17.59
CA LYS A 46 -9.70 13.34 17.19
C LYS A 46 -8.91 14.50 16.63
N GLU A 47 -7.61 14.50 16.89
CA GLU A 47 -6.68 15.57 16.53
C GLU A 47 -5.81 15.12 15.35
N ASP A 48 -6.13 13.97 14.74
CA ASP A 48 -5.35 13.32 13.68
C ASP A 48 -3.88 13.16 14.09
N PHE A 49 -3.63 12.77 15.35
CA PHE A 49 -2.29 12.75 15.96
C PHE A 49 -1.33 11.83 15.20
N ILE A 50 -1.79 10.65 14.76
CA ILE A 50 -0.93 9.69 14.07
C ILE A 50 -0.47 10.28 12.74
N GLN A 51 -1.39 10.90 11.99
CA GLN A 51 -1.05 11.55 10.73
C GLN A 51 -0.19 12.81 10.93
N ASN A 52 -0.64 13.74 11.77
CA ASN A 52 -0.07 15.09 11.85
C ASN A 52 1.20 15.16 12.71
N ASN A 53 1.32 14.34 13.75
CA ASN A 53 2.42 14.41 14.70
C ASN A 53 3.44 13.28 14.52
N LEU A 54 3.02 12.12 13.99
CA LEU A 54 3.93 10.98 13.79
C LEU A 54 4.32 10.76 12.32
N ASP A 55 3.75 11.51 11.37
CA ASP A 55 3.87 11.27 9.93
C ASP A 55 3.66 9.79 9.58
N SER A 56 2.59 9.23 10.16
CA SER A 56 2.28 7.81 10.10
C SER A 56 0.80 7.60 9.80
N TYR A 57 0.39 6.36 9.56
CA TYR A 57 -1.02 5.98 9.65
C TYR A 57 -1.17 4.60 10.27
N LEU A 58 -2.29 4.41 10.97
CA LEU A 58 -2.71 3.15 11.57
C LEU A 58 -3.89 2.59 10.80
N ARG A 59 -3.85 1.29 10.48
CA ARG A 59 -4.96 0.59 9.85
C ARG A 59 -5.18 -0.81 10.39
N ILE A 60 -6.42 -1.25 10.34
CA ILE A 60 -6.75 -2.68 10.29
C ILE A 60 -7.06 -3.00 8.83
N ARG A 61 -6.37 -4.00 8.27
CA ARG A 61 -6.65 -4.53 6.94
C ARG A 61 -7.29 -5.91 7.06
N GLU A 62 -8.40 -6.09 6.37
CA GLU A 62 -8.92 -7.40 6.02
C GLU A 62 -8.52 -7.72 4.59
N THR A 63 -7.78 -8.80 4.38
CA THR A 63 -7.35 -9.26 3.06
C THR A 63 -7.98 -10.61 2.79
N LYS A 64 -8.70 -10.73 1.67
CA LYS A 64 -9.17 -12.00 1.14
C LYS A 64 -8.40 -12.35 -0.13
N SER A 65 -7.65 -13.44 -0.07
CA SER A 65 -7.01 -14.05 -1.24
C SER A 65 -8.06 -14.66 -2.15
N LEU A 66 -8.08 -14.27 -3.42
CA LEU A 66 -8.96 -14.85 -4.44
C LEU A 66 -8.40 -16.16 -4.99
N LEU A 67 -7.11 -16.43 -4.81
CA LEU A 67 -6.50 -17.70 -5.20
C LEU A 67 -6.77 -18.80 -4.16
N THR A 68 -6.72 -18.47 -2.87
CA THR A 68 -6.83 -19.46 -1.78
C THR A 68 -8.15 -19.38 -1.01
N ASN A 69 -8.93 -18.32 -1.18
CA ASN A 69 -10.10 -17.97 -0.36
C ASN A 69 -9.81 -17.72 1.13
N ASN A 70 -8.54 -17.70 1.54
CA ASN A 70 -8.16 -17.38 2.91
C ASN A 70 -8.42 -15.90 3.22
N ILE A 71 -8.87 -15.64 4.45
CA ILE A 71 -9.07 -14.30 4.98
C ILE A 71 -8.06 -14.07 6.09
N LYS A 72 -7.39 -12.93 6.04
CA LYS A 72 -6.39 -12.51 7.02
C LYS A 72 -6.71 -11.10 7.52
N LEU A 73 -6.59 -10.90 8.84
CA LEU A 73 -6.68 -9.59 9.45
C LEU A 73 -5.29 -9.16 9.96
N THR A 74 -4.88 -7.95 9.61
CA THR A 74 -3.58 -7.40 10.02
C THR A 74 -3.76 -5.99 10.54
N LEU A 75 -3.17 -5.70 11.70
CA LEU A 75 -2.99 -4.34 12.20
C LEU A 75 -1.63 -3.83 11.73
N THR A 76 -1.61 -2.66 11.10
CA THR A 76 -0.39 -2.04 10.58
C THR A 76 -0.25 -0.61 11.10
N MET A 77 0.90 -0.28 11.68
CA MET A 77 1.38 1.09 11.81
C MET A 77 2.46 1.33 10.76
N LYS A 78 2.20 2.21 9.78
CA LYS A 78 3.18 2.58 8.74
C LYS A 78 3.69 3.99 9.00
N LYS A 79 5.00 4.12 9.21
CA LYS A 79 5.69 5.38 9.45
C LYS A 79 6.49 5.78 8.21
N ASN A 80 6.29 7.02 7.75
CA ASN A 80 7.11 7.57 6.68
C ASN A 80 8.48 7.98 7.23
N ILE A 81 9.55 7.67 6.49
CA ILE A 81 10.93 8.00 6.87
C ILE A 81 11.52 8.99 5.87
N ASN A 82 11.40 8.70 4.58
CA ASN A 82 11.90 9.56 3.50
C ASN A 82 10.93 9.56 2.32
N ARG A 83 10.90 10.67 1.58
CA ARG A 83 10.13 10.85 0.34
C ARG A 83 11.00 11.33 -0.84
N GLU A 84 12.29 11.58 -0.63
CA GLU A 84 13.21 12.07 -1.66
C GLU A 84 13.67 10.93 -2.57
N GLY A 85 13.37 11.04 -3.88
CA GLY A 85 13.74 10.04 -4.90
C GLY A 85 12.88 8.78 -4.82
N ILE A 86 13.04 8.01 -3.74
CA ILE A 86 12.29 6.81 -3.41
C ILE A 86 11.57 6.99 -2.08
N ARG A 87 10.37 6.42 -1.93
CA ARG A 87 9.64 6.49 -0.67
C ARG A 87 10.15 5.41 0.27
N GLU A 88 10.68 5.83 1.42
CA GLU A 88 11.10 4.93 2.49
C GLU A 88 10.07 4.94 3.62
N SER A 89 9.68 3.75 4.07
CA SER A 89 8.80 3.61 5.23
C SER A 89 9.21 2.47 6.14
N ILE A 90 8.77 2.56 7.40
CA ILE A 90 8.87 1.47 8.37
C ILE A 90 7.45 1.01 8.70
N GLU A 91 7.19 -0.28 8.50
CA GLU A 91 5.93 -0.91 8.90
C GLU A 91 6.11 -1.78 10.15
N ILE A 92 5.18 -1.63 11.09
CA ILE A 92 4.97 -2.53 12.22
C ILE A 92 3.66 -3.27 11.96
N ASN A 93 3.76 -4.58 11.75
CA ASN A 93 2.64 -5.42 11.34
C ASN A 93 2.40 -6.53 12.38
N THR A 94 1.14 -6.79 12.70
CA THR A 94 0.75 -7.95 13.50
C THR A 94 -0.57 -8.53 13.04
N ASP A 95 -0.64 -9.85 13.04
CA ASP A 95 -1.87 -10.58 12.72
C ASP A 95 -2.83 -10.48 13.90
N ILE A 96 -4.10 -10.21 13.60
CA ILE A 96 -5.15 -10.13 14.60
C ILE A 96 -6.24 -11.15 14.27
N THR A 97 -7.00 -11.55 15.28
CA THR A 97 -8.06 -12.56 15.11
C THR A 97 -9.46 -11.96 15.21
N ASP A 98 -9.61 -10.76 15.77
CA ASP A 98 -10.91 -10.10 15.95
C ASP A 98 -10.82 -8.58 15.72
N LYS A 99 -11.28 -8.13 14.54
CA LYS A 99 -11.37 -6.70 14.17
C LYS A 99 -12.29 -5.92 15.11
N LYS A 100 -13.42 -6.52 15.56
CA LYS A 100 -14.41 -5.81 16.38
C LYS A 100 -13.89 -5.55 17.78
N ALA A 101 -13.32 -6.56 18.42
CA ALA A 101 -12.73 -6.43 19.76
C ALA A 101 -11.62 -5.35 19.76
N LEU A 102 -10.75 -5.36 18.74
CA LEU A 102 -9.68 -4.38 18.63
C LEU A 102 -10.20 -2.95 18.41
N LEU A 103 -11.24 -2.77 17.59
CA LEU A 103 -11.87 -1.47 17.39
C LEU A 103 -12.50 -0.92 18.68
N GLU A 104 -13.13 -1.77 19.50
CA GLU A 104 -13.66 -1.36 20.81
C GLU A 104 -12.54 -0.97 21.80
N ILE A 105 -11.39 -1.65 21.76
CA ILE A 105 -10.19 -1.25 22.51
C ILE A 105 -9.72 0.13 22.04
N PHE A 106 -9.55 0.35 20.74
CA PHE A 106 -9.12 1.64 20.20
C PHE A 106 -10.09 2.77 20.57
N LYS A 107 -11.39 2.53 20.47
CA LYS A 107 -12.43 3.46 20.89
C LYS A 107 -12.32 3.83 22.35
N SER A 108 -12.08 2.86 23.22
CA SER A 108 -11.87 3.09 24.66
C SER A 108 -10.61 3.91 24.95
N LEU A 109 -9.62 3.86 24.06
CA LEU A 109 -8.39 4.65 24.12
C LEU A 109 -8.49 6.01 23.43
N GLY A 110 -9.66 6.39 22.90
CA GLY A 110 -9.89 7.68 22.24
C GLY A 110 -9.57 7.71 20.75
N TYR A 111 -9.33 6.57 20.12
CA TYR A 111 -9.14 6.43 18.68
C TYR A 111 -10.44 6.01 17.99
N TYR A 112 -10.64 6.38 16.74
CA TYR A 112 -11.82 5.99 15.97
C TYR A 112 -11.48 5.73 14.51
N VAL A 113 -12.38 5.00 13.85
CA VAL A 113 -12.34 4.82 12.40
C VAL A 113 -12.76 6.14 11.75
N TYR A 114 -11.85 6.77 11.01
CA TYR A 114 -12.18 8.00 10.27
C TYR A 114 -12.45 7.72 8.78
N GLN A 115 -11.96 6.60 8.26
CA GLN A 115 -12.17 6.20 6.87
C GLN A 115 -12.09 4.67 6.73
N GLU A 116 -12.88 4.13 5.81
CA GLU A 116 -12.72 2.78 5.28
C GLU A 116 -12.60 2.86 3.75
N GLY A 117 -11.70 2.09 3.16
CA GLY A 117 -11.48 2.03 1.72
C GLY A 117 -11.33 0.59 1.23
N PHE A 118 -11.83 0.32 0.04
CA PHE A 118 -11.83 -0.99 -0.60
C PHE A 118 -10.80 -1.00 -1.71
N LYS A 119 -10.03 -2.08 -1.80
CA LYS A 119 -8.98 -2.20 -2.81
C LYS A 119 -8.94 -3.58 -3.43
N GLU A 120 -8.85 -3.61 -4.75
CA GLU A 120 -8.42 -4.78 -5.50
C GLU A 120 -6.91 -4.67 -5.75
N ARG A 121 -6.17 -5.74 -5.45
CA ARG A 121 -4.72 -5.82 -5.67
C ARG A 121 -4.38 -7.08 -6.43
N THR A 122 -3.56 -6.97 -7.47
CA THR A 122 -2.88 -8.10 -8.08
C THR A 122 -1.38 -7.94 -7.87
N SER A 123 -0.76 -8.91 -7.21
CA SER A 123 0.65 -8.86 -6.83
C SER A 123 1.50 -9.80 -7.68
N TYR A 124 2.63 -9.30 -8.17
CA TYR A 124 3.64 -10.06 -8.91
C TYR A 124 5.01 -9.93 -8.25
N SER A 125 5.88 -10.92 -8.48
CA SER A 125 7.31 -10.85 -8.15
C SER A 125 8.17 -11.12 -9.38
N LEU A 126 9.23 -10.34 -9.54
CA LEU A 126 10.30 -10.57 -10.53
C LEU A 126 11.63 -10.19 -9.89
N ASN A 127 12.58 -11.12 -9.82
CA ASN A 127 13.93 -10.88 -9.27
C ASN A 127 13.93 -10.22 -7.89
N ASN A 128 13.09 -10.69 -6.95
CA ASN A 128 12.89 -10.12 -5.62
C ASN A 128 12.28 -8.71 -5.56
N VAL A 129 11.91 -8.13 -6.70
CA VAL A 129 11.09 -6.92 -6.76
C VAL A 129 9.62 -7.31 -6.74
N ARG A 130 8.83 -6.60 -5.94
CA ARG A 130 7.38 -6.77 -5.85
C ARG A 130 6.66 -5.69 -6.65
N PHE A 131 5.63 -6.10 -7.37
CA PHE A 131 4.76 -5.22 -8.15
C PHE A 131 3.32 -5.42 -7.71
N ASP A 132 2.70 -4.36 -7.21
CA ASP A 132 1.31 -4.39 -6.75
C ASP A 132 0.44 -3.50 -7.63
N LEU A 133 -0.35 -4.12 -8.50
CA LEU A 133 -1.34 -3.47 -9.36
C LEU A 133 -2.59 -3.21 -8.53
N ASP A 134 -2.83 -1.94 -8.20
CA ASP A 134 -3.82 -1.50 -7.25
C ASP A 134 -4.96 -0.73 -7.93
N LYS A 135 -6.18 -1.02 -7.49
CA LYS A 135 -7.36 -0.22 -7.78
C LYS A 135 -8.18 -0.04 -6.51
N TRP A 136 -8.30 1.20 -6.05
CA TRP A 136 -9.21 1.53 -4.97
C TRP A 136 -10.64 1.73 -5.47
N ASP A 137 -11.60 1.73 -4.56
CA ASP A 137 -12.92 2.26 -4.82
C ASP A 137 -12.86 3.77 -5.18
N ASP A 138 -13.86 4.22 -5.94
CA ASP A 138 -13.91 5.58 -6.47
C ASP A 138 -13.96 6.67 -5.39
N LEU A 139 -14.51 6.36 -4.20
CA LEU A 139 -14.58 7.30 -3.08
C LEU A 139 -13.20 7.48 -2.41
N THR A 140 -12.37 6.44 -2.43
CA THR A 140 -11.01 6.48 -1.91
C THR A 140 -10.05 7.07 -2.94
N TYR A 141 -9.87 6.43 -4.09
CA TYR A 141 -8.98 6.92 -5.15
C TYR A 141 -9.33 6.26 -6.50
N PRO A 142 -9.89 7.00 -7.47
CA PRO A 142 -10.50 6.40 -8.66
C PRO A 142 -9.50 5.86 -9.69
N GLU A 143 -8.24 6.31 -9.64
CA GLU A 143 -7.24 5.94 -10.65
C GLU A 143 -6.48 4.67 -10.25
N PRO A 144 -6.29 3.70 -11.15
CA PRO A 144 -5.39 2.59 -10.89
C PRO A 144 -3.93 3.06 -10.87
N TYR A 145 -3.10 2.34 -10.14
CA TYR A 145 -1.64 2.55 -10.11
C TYR A 145 -0.91 1.24 -9.83
N MET A 146 0.39 1.23 -10.04
CA MET A 146 1.26 0.11 -9.68
C MET A 146 2.26 0.57 -8.63
N GLU A 147 2.36 -0.12 -7.50
CA GLU A 147 3.51 0.02 -6.60
C GLU A 147 4.65 -0.88 -7.08
N ILE A 148 5.87 -0.34 -7.10
CA ILE A 148 7.10 -1.13 -7.27
C ILE A 148 7.85 -1.03 -5.95
N GLU A 149 8.03 -2.16 -5.28
CA GLU A 149 8.75 -2.29 -4.01
C GLU A 149 10.05 -3.06 -4.23
N VAL A 150 11.15 -2.45 -3.82
CA VAL A 150 12.53 -2.86 -4.13
C VAL A 150 13.38 -2.94 -2.86
N ASN A 151 14.55 -3.58 -2.95
CA ASN A 151 15.52 -3.62 -1.86
C ASN A 151 16.45 -2.39 -1.87
N ASP A 152 16.66 -1.80 -3.04
CA ASP A 152 17.50 -0.61 -3.24
C ASP A 152 17.10 0.18 -4.51
N GLU A 153 17.71 1.36 -4.69
CA GLU A 153 17.42 2.25 -5.82
C GLU A 153 17.91 1.71 -7.18
N ASP A 154 18.94 0.86 -7.20
CA ASP A 154 19.49 0.29 -8.44
C ASP A 154 18.51 -0.72 -9.05
N GLU A 155 17.88 -1.55 -8.20
CA GLU A 155 16.76 -2.42 -8.60
C GLU A 155 15.61 -1.60 -9.18
N LEU A 156 15.25 -0.48 -8.55
CA LEU A 156 14.17 0.38 -9.03
C LEU A 156 14.49 0.95 -10.42
N GLN A 157 15.68 1.52 -10.60
CA GLN A 157 16.08 2.10 -11.88
C GLN A 157 16.09 1.04 -12.99
N THR A 158 16.58 -0.15 -12.68
CA THR A 158 16.55 -1.30 -13.61
C THR A 158 15.12 -1.63 -14.04
N MET A 159 14.18 -1.69 -13.09
CA MET A 159 12.78 -2.04 -13.41
C MET A 159 12.05 -0.93 -14.16
N ILE A 160 12.33 0.33 -13.86
CA ILE A 160 11.80 1.48 -14.62
C ILE A 160 12.22 1.39 -16.09
N ASP A 161 13.49 1.08 -16.36
CA ASP A 161 14.03 1.01 -17.71
C ASP A 161 13.49 -0.20 -18.48
N VAL A 162 13.42 -1.37 -17.83
CA VAL A 162 12.90 -2.60 -18.44
C VAL A 162 11.42 -2.48 -18.77
N LEU A 163 10.61 -1.91 -17.87
CA LEU A 163 9.18 -1.70 -18.08
C LEU A 163 8.87 -0.47 -18.95
N LYS A 164 9.90 0.33 -19.27
CA LYS A 164 9.83 1.58 -20.03
C LYS A 164 8.82 2.56 -19.41
N ILE A 165 8.93 2.75 -18.11
CA ILE A 165 8.03 3.63 -17.37
C ILE A 165 8.39 5.10 -17.65
N PRO A 166 7.44 5.94 -18.11
CA PRO A 166 7.68 7.37 -18.26
C PRO A 166 7.95 8.04 -16.90
N LYS A 167 8.95 8.93 -16.84
CA LYS A 167 9.37 9.56 -15.58
C LYS A 167 8.25 10.39 -14.93
N GLU A 168 7.42 11.02 -15.74
CA GLU A 168 6.26 11.81 -15.33
C GLU A 168 5.17 11.00 -14.61
N ASN A 169 5.16 9.67 -14.78
CA ASN A 169 4.21 8.79 -14.12
C ASN A 169 4.72 8.27 -12.76
N ILE A 170 5.98 8.53 -12.41
CA ILE A 170 6.57 8.06 -11.16
C ILE A 170 6.25 9.05 -10.02
N SER A 171 5.79 8.52 -8.89
CA SER A 171 5.42 9.31 -7.72
C SER A 171 5.87 8.66 -6.41
N THR A 172 6.40 9.47 -5.49
CA THR A 172 6.67 9.07 -4.10
C THR A 172 5.52 9.41 -3.14
N LYS A 173 4.47 10.04 -3.67
CA LYS A 173 3.31 10.51 -2.89
C LYS A 173 2.46 9.34 -2.40
N SER A 174 1.93 9.48 -1.20
CA SER A 174 0.91 8.59 -0.63
C SER A 174 -0.42 8.81 -1.33
N ILE A 175 -1.34 7.86 -1.15
CA ILE A 175 -2.73 8.02 -1.60
C ILE A 175 -3.39 9.26 -0.96
N ALA A 176 -3.11 9.53 0.32
CA ALA A 176 -3.63 10.74 0.97
C ALA A 176 -3.12 12.04 0.31
N GLU A 177 -1.84 12.09 -0.05
CA GLU A 177 -1.24 13.23 -0.79
C GLU A 177 -1.85 13.35 -2.20
N LEU A 178 -1.97 12.25 -2.94
CA LEU A 178 -2.55 12.23 -4.28
C LEU A 178 -4.03 12.65 -4.28
N ARG A 179 -4.79 12.28 -3.25
CA ARG A 179 -6.19 12.72 -3.07
C ARG A 179 -6.30 14.22 -2.85
N ARG A 180 -5.44 14.81 -2.01
CA ARG A 180 -5.39 16.26 -1.79
C ARG A 180 -5.09 17.02 -3.08
N GLU A 181 -4.16 16.54 -3.90
CA GLU A 181 -3.82 17.18 -5.17
C GLU A 181 -4.95 17.15 -6.19
N LYS A 182 -5.80 16.12 -6.14
CA LYS A 182 -7.00 16.00 -6.96
C LYS A 182 -8.22 16.71 -6.35
N GLY A 183 -8.10 17.33 -5.18
CA GLY A 183 -9.21 17.99 -4.47
C GLY A 183 -10.29 17.02 -4.00
N LEU A 184 -9.94 15.76 -3.73
CA LEU A 184 -10.86 14.73 -3.25
C LEU A 184 -11.06 14.75 -1.72
N VAL A 185 -10.23 15.52 -1.01
CA VAL A 185 -10.26 15.79 0.43
C VAL A 185 -9.75 17.19 0.70
#